data_AF-A0A100WAU2-F1
#
_entry.id   AF-A0A100WAU2-F1
#
_cell.length_a   1.000
_cell.length_b   1.000
_cell.length_c   1.000
_cell.angle_alpha   90.00
_cell.angle_beta   90.00
_cell.angle_gamma   90.00
#
_symmetry.space_group_name_H-M   'P 1'
#
loop_
_entity.id
_entity.type
_entity.pdbx_description
1 polymer ?
#
loop_
_entity_poly.entity_id
_entity_poly.type
_entity_poly.pdbx_seq_one_letter_code
_entity_poly.pdbx_strand_id
1 'polypeptide(L)'
;MTVALAILILLAPFALAIALGWLANRSRILRLHLDQFRVPTSAWDRLFDTDPDPDASRLHHDLDAIRTRFEQAPSWPTSGVLGERR
;
A
#
# COMPACT_ATOMS: atom_id res chain seq x y z
N MET A 1 22.74 -41.94 19.04
CA MET A 1 21.99 -41.13 18.05
C MET A 1 20.81 -41.96 17.58
N THR A 2 19.59 -41.46 17.69
CA THR A 2 18.38 -42.22 17.32
C THR A 2 17.87 -41.77 15.94
N VAL A 3 17.40 -42.70 15.12
CA VAL A 3 16.86 -42.42 13.78
C VAL A 3 15.70 -41.42 13.83
N ALA A 4 14.87 -41.50 14.88
CA ALA A 4 13.79 -40.56 15.13
C ALA A 4 14.27 -39.11 15.27
N LEU A 5 15.41 -38.89 15.95
CA LEU A 5 15.98 -37.54 16.10
C LEU A 5 16.44 -36.98 14.75
N ALA A 6 17.04 -37.81 13.89
CA ALA A 6 17.47 -37.40 12.57
C ALA A 6 16.29 -36.98 11.68
N ILE A 7 15.18 -37.73 11.72
CA ILE A 7 13.96 -37.41 10.98
C ILE A 7 13.34 -36.09 11.48
N LEU A 8 13.34 -35.88 12.81
CA LEU A 8 12.79 -34.65 13.40
C LEU A 8 13.59 -33.42 12.98
N ILE A 9 14.92 -33.52 12.98
CA ILE A 9 15.81 -32.43 12.51
C ILE A 9 15.57 -32.15 11.02
N LEU A 10 15.39 -33.19 10.20
CA LEU A 10 15.12 -33.02 8.77
C LEU A 10 13.78 -32.34 8.49
N LEU A 11 12.75 -32.64 9.30
CA LEU A 11 11.40 -32.06 9.15
C LEU A 11 11.23 -30.70 9.83
N ALA A 12 12.10 -30.36 10.79
CA ALA A 12 12.04 -29.10 11.55
C ALA A 12 11.90 -27.83 10.68
N PRO A 13 12.69 -27.60 9.61
CA PRO A 13 12.55 -26.38 8.80
C PRO A 13 11.22 -26.31 8.05
N PHE A 14 10.68 -27.46 7.60
CA PHE A 14 9.38 -27.52 6.93
C PHE A 14 8.24 -27.26 7.90
N ALA A 15 8.28 -27.88 9.08
CA ALA A 15 7.31 -27.64 10.14
C ALA A 15 7.30 -26.17 10.56
N LEU A 16 8.48 -25.55 10.67
CA LEU A 16 8.61 -24.12 10.98
C LEU A 16 8.01 -23.23 9.89
N ALA A 17 8.31 -23.49 8.62
CA ALA A 17 7.76 -22.73 7.50
C ALA A 17 6.23 -22.82 7.43
N ILE A 18 5.67 -24.02 7.63
CA ILE A 18 4.23 -24.25 7.67
C ILE A 18 3.59 -23.51 8.85
N ALA A 19 4.20 -23.60 10.04
CA ALA A 19 3.68 -22.93 11.24
C ALA A 19 3.67 -21.40 11.07
N LEU A 20 4.74 -20.82 10.51
CA LEU A 20 4.83 -19.39 10.22
C LEU A 20 3.81 -18.96 9.16
N GLY A 21 3.66 -19.72 8.07
CA GLY A 21 2.66 -19.44 7.04
C GLY A 21 1.23 -19.52 7.56
N TRP A 22 0.92 -20.50 8.40
CA TRP A 22 -0.40 -20.64 9.02
C TRP A 22 -0.69 -19.49 10.00
N LEU A 23 0.28 -19.12 10.84
CA LEU A 23 0.14 -18.02 11.80
C LEU A 23 -0.01 -16.67 11.09
N ALA A 24 0.73 -16.46 10.01
CA ALA A 24 0.62 -15.31 9.12
C ALA A 24 -0.77 -15.21 8.46
N ASN A 25 -1.30 -16.33 7.95
CA ASN A 25 -2.62 -16.37 7.35
C ASN A 25 -3.74 -16.12 8.39
N ARG A 26 -3.60 -16.72 9.58
CA ARG A 26 -4.59 -16.57 10.67
C ARG A 26 -4.63 -15.13 11.23
N SER A 27 -3.47 -14.48 11.30
CA SER A 27 -3.39 -13.12 11.84
C SER A 27 -3.89 -12.05 10.86
N ARG A 28 -4.07 -12.36 9.56
CA ARG A 28 -4.33 -11.37 8.49
C ARG A 28 -3.36 -10.17 8.51
N ILE A 29 -2.24 -10.27 9.23
CA ILE A 29 -1.17 -9.26 9.32
C ILE A 29 -0.25 -9.39 8.10
N LEU A 30 -0.09 -10.62 7.60
CA LEU A 30 0.56 -10.87 6.32
C LEU A 30 -0.45 -10.68 5.17
N ARG A 31 -1.08 -9.50 5.11
CA ARG A 31 -1.58 -8.96 3.84
C ARG A 31 -0.37 -8.53 3.01
N LEU A 32 0.46 -9.51 2.63
CA LEU A 32 1.33 -9.33 1.47
C LEU A 32 0.37 -9.32 0.29
N HIS A 33 -0.18 -8.15 0.02
CA HIS A 33 -0.96 -7.95 -1.18
C HIS A 33 0.05 -8.13 -2.31
N LEU A 34 -0.12 -9.15 -3.16
CA LEU A 34 0.78 -9.37 -4.28
C LEU A 34 0.89 -8.12 -5.17
N ASP A 35 -0.15 -7.28 -5.14
CA ASP A 35 -0.20 -5.99 -5.80
C ASP A 35 0.73 -4.93 -5.18
N GLN A 36 1.17 -5.09 -3.92
CA GLN A 36 2.13 -4.17 -3.27
C GLN A 36 3.53 -4.23 -3.90
N PHE A 37 3.86 -5.35 -4.57
CA PHE A 37 5.11 -5.54 -5.30
C PHE A 37 4.90 -5.46 -6.82
N ARG A 38 3.72 -5.03 -7.27
CA ARG A 38 3.46 -4.82 -8.69
C ARG A 38 4.34 -3.65 -9.13
N VAL A 39 5.42 -3.97 -9.82
CA VAL A 39 6.25 -2.98 -10.50
C VAL A 39 5.40 -2.45 -11.65
N PRO A 40 4.99 -1.18 -11.63
CA PRO A 40 4.17 -0.63 -12.70
C PRO A 40 4.98 -0.75 -13.98
N THR A 41 4.48 -1.57 -14.90
CA THR A 41 5.17 -1.90 -16.16
C THR A 41 5.24 -0.69 -17.08
N SER A 42 4.37 0.31 -16.85
CA SER A 42 4.34 1.57 -17.57
C SER A 42 3.87 2.70 -16.67
N ALA A 43 4.23 3.95 -17.01
CA ALA A 43 3.77 5.14 -16.31
C ALA A 43 2.23 5.28 -16.30
N TRP A 44 1.55 4.64 -17.26
CA TRP A 44 0.09 4.62 -17.40
C TRP A 44 -0.59 3.61 -16.48
N ASP A 45 0.11 2.58 -16.01
CA ASP A 45 -0.42 1.55 -15.10
C ASP A 45 -0.85 2.15 -13.75
N ARG A 46 -0.17 3.21 -13.28
CA ARG A 46 -0.56 3.99 -12.09
C ARG A 46 -1.72 4.95 -12.31
N LEU A 47 -2.00 5.33 -13.56
CA LEU A 47 -3.01 6.35 -13.87
C LEU A 47 -4.42 5.74 -14.03
N PHE A 48 -4.48 4.44 -14.34
CA PHE A 48 -5.72 3.69 -14.57
C PHE A 48 -5.88 2.53 -13.58
N ASP A 49 -5.09 2.52 -12.50
CA ASP A 49 -5.22 1.46 -11.51
C ASP A 49 -6.64 1.52 -10.94
N THR A 50 -7.33 0.39 -11.07
CA THR A 50 -8.78 0.27 -10.84
C THR A 50 -9.07 -0.07 -9.37
N ASP A 51 -8.02 -0.23 -8.57
CA ASP A 51 -8.17 -0.36 -7.12
C ASP A 51 -8.61 1.01 -6.56
N PRO A 52 -9.57 1.08 -5.61
CA PRO A 52 -9.96 2.32 -5.00
C PRO A 52 -8.79 2.80 -4.14
N ASP A 53 -7.90 3.57 -4.75
CA ASP A 53 -6.84 4.28 -4.07
C ASP A 53 -7.52 5.09 -2.96
N PRO A 54 -7.22 4.85 -1.66
CA PRO A 54 -7.87 5.58 -0.56
C PRO A 54 -7.70 7.10 -0.73
N ASP A 55 -6.64 7.51 -1.41
CA ASP A 55 -6.34 8.90 -1.73
C ASP A 55 -7.17 9.46 -2.91
N ALA A 56 -7.88 8.64 -3.69
CA ALA A 56 -8.74 9.10 -4.78
C ALA A 56 -9.89 9.98 -4.28
N SER A 57 -10.45 9.64 -3.11
CA SER A 57 -11.50 10.44 -2.45
C SER A 57 -10.99 11.80 -2.01
N ARG A 58 -9.75 11.84 -1.48
CA ARG A 58 -9.05 13.07 -1.10
C ARG A 58 -8.71 13.92 -2.32
N LEU A 59 -8.19 13.30 -3.37
CA LEU A 59 -7.84 13.99 -4.61
C LEU A 59 -9.07 14.58 -5.30
N HIS A 60 -10.20 13.86 -5.31
CA HIS A 60 -11.48 14.41 -5.80
C HIS A 60 -11.93 15.63 -4.99
N HIS A 61 -11.81 15.57 -3.66
CA HIS A 61 -12.12 16.70 -2.80
C HIS A 61 -11.22 17.92 -3.06
N ASP A 62 -9.91 17.70 -3.18
CA ASP A 62 -8.93 18.75 -3.45
C ASP A 62 -9.16 19.39 -4.83
N LEU A 63 -9.49 18.60 -5.85
CA LEU A 63 -9.85 19.10 -7.17
C LEU A 63 -11.12 19.95 -7.15
N ASP A 64 -12.12 19.53 -6.37
CA ASP A 64 -13.36 20.30 -6.22
C ASP A 64 -13.13 21.62 -5.46
N ALA A 65 -12.27 21.61 -4.44
CA ALA A 65 -11.85 22.82 -3.73
C ALA A 65 -11.10 23.81 -4.65
N ILE A 66 -10.24 23.29 -5.53
CA ILE A 66 -9.54 24.11 -6.53
C ILE A 66 -10.57 24.70 -7.52
N ARG A 67 -11.47 23.87 -8.04
CA ARG A 67 -12.52 24.29 -8.98
C ARG A 67 -13.39 25.40 -8.39
N THR A 68 -13.95 25.19 -7.21
CA THR A 68 -14.83 26.17 -6.54
C THR A 68 -14.12 27.49 -6.26
N ARG A 69 -12.83 27.45 -5.90
CA ARG A 69 -12.01 28.66 -5.75
C ARG A 69 -11.83 29.40 -7.09
N PHE A 70 -11.54 28.70 -8.18
CA PHE A 70 -11.41 29.32 -9.50
C PHE A 70 -12.73 29.90 -10.01
N GLU A 71 -13.86 29.26 -9.72
CA GLU A 71 -15.20 29.77 -10.05
C GLU A 71 -15.53 31.06 -9.30
N GLN A 72 -15.16 31.16 -8.02
CA GLN A 72 -15.39 32.35 -7.20
C GLN A 72 -14.38 33.48 -7.46
N ALA A 73 -13.12 33.13 -7.70
CA ALA A 73 -12.01 34.06 -7.88
C ALA A 73 -11.01 33.50 -8.90
N PRO A 74 -11.16 33.82 -10.20
CA PRO A 74 -10.33 33.29 -11.28
C PRO A 74 -8.95 33.95 -11.26
N SER A 75 -8.15 33.61 -10.25
CA SER A 75 -6.76 33.99 -10.11
C SER A 75 -5.92 32.75 -9.83
N TRP A 76 -4.82 32.62 -10.55
CA TRP A 76 -3.88 31.54 -10.32
C TRP A 76 -3.25 31.67 -8.92
N PRO A 77 -3.05 30.56 -8.19
CA PRO A 77 -2.30 30.60 -6.95
C PRO A 77 -0.85 31.03 -7.23
N THR A 78 -0.52 32.27 -6.90
CA THR A 78 0.88 32.69 -6.79
C THR A 78 1.51 31.92 -5.63
N SER A 79 2.68 31.31 -5.83
CA SER A 79 3.49 30.69 -4.79
C SER A 79 4.01 31.75 -3.81
N GLY A 80 3.12 32.29 -2.98
CA GLY A 80 3.33 33.53 -2.24
C GLY A 80 3.21 33.42 -0.72
N VAL A 81 3.13 32.20 -0.17
CA VAL A 81 3.15 32.01 1.29
C VAL A 81 4.30 31.08 1.66
N LEU A 82 5.51 31.66 1.76
CA LEU A 82 6.57 31.20 2.63
C LEU A 82 6.23 31.69 4.04
N GLY A 83 5.49 30.89 4.83
CA GLY A 83 5.26 31.26 6.22
C GLY A 83 4.13 30.48 6.88
N GLU A 84 4.51 29.52 7.71
CA GLU A 84 3.67 28.94 8.75
C GLU A 84 3.17 30.08 9.68
N ARG A 85 1.90 30.46 9.60
CA ARG A 85 1.28 31.30 10.63
C ARG A 85 0.65 30.38 11.67
N ARG A 86 1.38 30.20 12.78
CA ARG A 86 0.85 29.72 14.06
C ARG A 86 -0.15 30.71 14.65
#